data_AF-A0A1H6JGB0-F1
#
_entry.id   AF-A0A1H6JGB0-F1
#
_cell.length_a   1.000
_cell.length_b   1.000
_cell.length_c   1.000
_cell.angle_alpha   90.00
_cell.angle_beta   90.00
_cell.angle_gamma   90.00
#
_symmetry.space_group_name_H-M   'P 1'
#
loop_
_entity.id
_entity.type
_entity.pdbx_description
1 polymer ?
#
loop_
_entity_poly.entity_id
_entity_poly.type
_entity_poly.pdbx_seq_one_letter_code
_entity_poly.pdbx_strand_id
1 'polypeptide(L)'
;MQTEIAKLREENSELQKSKETEQRFVRHEQPYLTLEGDNQKICYCAVCWGKDEKMIQMDRINWDKGQIKLYCSVCENHCIECEQ
;
A
#
# COMPACT_ATOMS: atom_id res chain seq x y z
N MET A 1 31.86 17.24 13.78
CA MET A 1 30.82 16.87 14.77
C MET A 1 29.47 17.56 14.54
N GLN A 2 29.38 18.80 14.01
CA GLN A 2 28.07 19.42 13.66
C GLN A 2 27.38 18.74 12.46
N THR A 3 28.16 18.20 11.51
CA THR A 3 27.65 17.59 10.27
C THR A 3 26.90 16.27 10.50
N GLU A 4 27.31 15.48 11.50
CA GLU A 4 26.64 14.21 11.84
C GLU A 4 25.29 14.46 12.51
N ILE A 5 25.17 15.50 13.34
CA ILE A 5 23.91 15.88 13.98
C ILE A 5 22.88 16.35 12.94
N ALA A 6 23.33 17.04 11.89
CA ALA A 6 22.46 17.47 10.80
C ALA A 6 21.96 16.27 9.96
N LYS A 7 22.86 15.36 9.56
CA LYS A 7 22.48 14.13 8.83
C LYS A 7 21.52 13.24 9.61
N LEU A 8 21.79 13.00 10.89
CA LEU A 8 20.93 12.17 11.75
C LEU A 8 19.54 12.78 11.97
N ARG A 9 19.41 14.11 11.92
CA ARG A 9 18.11 14.80 11.99
C ARG A 9 17.32 14.69 10.69
N GLU A 10 18.01 14.80 9.55
CA GLU A 10 17.42 14.61 8.24
C GLU A 10 16.92 13.17 8.07
N GLU A 11 17.75 12.18 8.40
CA GLU A 11 17.39 10.75 8.40
C GLU A 11 16.20 10.48 9.33
N ASN A 12 16.18 11.04 10.55
CA ASN A 12 15.02 10.92 11.46
C ASN A 12 13.73 11.51 10.87
N SER A 13 13.83 12.64 10.16
CA SER A 13 12.65 13.29 9.58
C SER A 13 12.05 12.49 8.43
N GLU A 14 12.90 11.83 7.62
CA GLU A 14 12.46 10.96 6.53
C GLU A 14 11.87 9.65 7.07
N LEU A 15 12.49 9.06 8.09
CA LEU A 15 11.97 7.90 8.83
C LEU A 15 10.62 8.17 9.52
N GLN A 16 10.37 9.40 9.96
CA GLN A 16 9.11 9.76 10.60
C GLN A 16 7.97 9.90 9.59
N LYS A 17 8.24 10.48 8.41
CA LYS A 17 7.27 10.57 7.30
C LYS A 17 6.91 9.21 6.72
N SER A 18 7.86 8.28 6.61
CA SER A 18 7.56 6.92 6.12
C SER A 18 6.62 6.18 7.09
N LYS A 19 6.83 6.34 8.40
CA LYS A 19 5.96 5.78 9.44
C LYS A 19 4.55 6.37 9.44
N GLU A 20 4.38 7.67 9.20
CA GLU A 20 3.05 8.28 9.09
C GLU A 20 2.26 7.74 7.89
N THR A 21 2.95 7.40 6.80
CA THR A 21 2.33 6.78 5.63
C THR A 21 1.91 5.34 5.91
N GLU A 22 2.74 4.58 6.63
CA GLU A 22 2.43 3.20 7.04
C GLU A 22 1.23 3.09 7.98
N GLN A 23 1.07 4.06 8.89
CA GLN A 23 -0.02 4.08 9.88
C GLN A 23 -1.42 4.18 9.26
N ARG A 24 -1.53 4.58 7.99
CA ARG A 24 -2.81 4.71 7.28
C ARG A 24 -3.17 3.50 6.45
N PHE A 25 -2.32 2.47 6.38
CA PHE A 25 -2.65 1.27 5.63
C PHE A 25 -3.57 0.32 6.40
N VAL A 26 -4.67 -0.03 5.75
CA VAL A 26 -5.55 -1.11 6.17
C VAL A 26 -5.19 -2.36 5.37
N ARG A 27 -4.73 -3.39 6.07
CA ARG A 27 -4.48 -4.73 5.49
C ARG A 27 -5.77 -5.54 5.48
N HIS A 28 -6.00 -6.24 4.38
CA HIS A 28 -7.14 -7.16 4.22
C HIS A 28 -6.66 -8.61 4.30
N GLU A 29 -7.60 -9.55 4.38
CA GLU A 29 -7.26 -10.99 4.37
C GLU A 29 -6.61 -11.42 3.04
N GLN A 30 -7.02 -10.77 1.96
CA GLN A 30 -6.44 -10.94 0.62
C GLN A 30 -5.22 -10.01 0.45
N PRO A 31 -4.28 -10.32 -0.47
CA PRO A 31 -3.01 -9.62 -0.62
C PRO A 31 -3.12 -8.22 -1.28
N TYR A 32 -3.96 -7.36 -0.73
CA TYR A 32 -4.11 -5.95 -1.08
C TYR A 32 -4.24 -5.06 0.17
N LEU A 33 -4.03 -3.76 -0.02
CA LEU A 33 -4.10 -2.71 0.99
C LEU A 33 -5.12 -1.66 0.56
N THR A 34 -5.73 -0.98 1.52
CA THR A 34 -6.45 0.28 1.28
C THR A 34 -5.92 1.35 2.23
N LEU A 35 -6.28 2.62 1.98
CA LEU A 35 -5.95 3.72 2.87
C LEU A 35 -7.11 4.07 3.78
N GLU A 36 -6.83 4.28 5.06
CA GLU A 36 -7.80 4.79 6.02
C GLU A 36 -8.21 6.22 5.66
N GLY A 37 -9.53 6.45 5.61
CA GLY A 37 -10.13 7.72 5.22
C GLY A 37 -10.18 7.95 3.70
N ASP A 38 -9.77 6.98 2.87
CA ASP A 38 -9.95 7.07 1.42
C ASP A 38 -11.37 6.66 1.02
N ASN A 39 -12.17 7.66 0.66
CA ASN A 39 -13.55 7.47 0.19
C ASN A 39 -13.63 6.71 -1.14
N GLN A 40 -12.55 6.68 -1.93
CA GLN A 40 -12.51 6.00 -3.22
C GLN A 40 -12.22 4.51 -3.08
N LYS A 41 -11.85 4.03 -1.88
CA LYS A 41 -11.48 2.64 -1.58
C LYS A 41 -10.46 2.09 -2.58
N ILE A 42 -9.43 2.88 -2.90
CA ILE A 42 -8.41 2.45 -3.86
C ILE A 42 -7.65 1.25 -3.27
N CYS A 43 -7.57 0.17 -4.05
CA CYS A 43 -6.84 -1.04 -3.68
C CYS A 43 -5.41 -0.99 -4.20
N TYR A 44 -4.45 -1.21 -3.31
CA TYR A 44 -3.01 -1.25 -3.63
C TYR A 44 -2.45 -2.65 -3.40
N CYS A 45 -1.42 -3.02 -4.16
CA CYS A 45 -0.81 -4.33 -4.06
C CYS A 45 0.01 -4.49 -2.77
N ALA A 46 -0.43 -5.38 -1.87
CA ALA A 46 0.28 -5.64 -0.62
C ALA A 46 1.65 -6.29 -0.84
N VAL A 47 1.81 -7.04 -1.93
CA VAL A 47 3.08 -7.71 -2.29
C VAL A 47 4.12 -6.68 -2.72
N CYS A 48 3.76 -5.73 -3.59
CA CYS A 48 4.67 -4.66 -4.02
C CYS A 48 5.04 -3.73 -2.85
N TRP A 49 4.09 -3.44 -1.97
CA TRP A 49 4.37 -2.69 -0.75
C TRP A 49 5.34 -3.45 0.16
N GLY A 50 5.07 -4.73 0.46
CA GLY A 50 5.90 -5.51 1.37
C GLY A 50 7.31 -5.82 0.85
N LYS A 51 7.55 -5.77 -0.47
CA LYS A 51 8.87 -6.01 -1.07
C LYS A 51 9.68 -4.74 -1.27
N ASP A 52 9.06 -3.72 -1.85
CA ASP A 52 9.74 -2.55 -2.40
C ASP A 52 9.20 -1.22 -1.85
N GLU A 53 8.26 -1.26 -0.89
CA GLU A 53 7.53 -0.08 -0.38
C GLU A 53 6.86 0.73 -1.51
N LYS A 54 6.45 0.03 -2.58
CA LYS A 54 5.80 0.64 -3.75
C LYS A 54 4.29 0.55 -3.68
N MET A 55 3.65 1.71 -3.74
CA MET A 55 2.20 1.87 -3.82
C MET A 55 1.69 1.64 -5.25
N ILE A 56 1.55 0.37 -5.63
CA ILE A 56 1.02 0.00 -6.93
C ILE A 56 -0.49 -0.18 -6.82
N GLN A 57 -1.27 0.72 -7.41
CA GLN A 57 -2.72 0.56 -7.52
C GLN A 57 -3.04 -0.69 -8.34
N MET A 58 -4.00 -1.49 -7.87
CA MET A 58 -4.46 -2.69 -8.56
C MET A 58 -5.62 -2.36 -9.50
N ASP A 59 -5.65 -3.04 -10.64
CA ASP A 59 -6.77 -3.02 -11.57
C ASP A 59 -7.96 -3.76 -10.95
N ARG A 60 -9.16 -3.18 -11.08
CA ARG A 60 -10.42 -3.76 -10.60
C ARG A 60 -11.18 -4.33 -11.80
N ILE A 61 -11.35 -5.64 -11.83
CA ILE A 61 -11.96 -6.37 -12.95
C ILE A 61 -13.22 -7.05 -12.44
N ASN A 62 -14.36 -6.75 -13.07
CA ASN A 62 -15.62 -7.46 -12.77
C ASN A 62 -15.45 -8.94 -13.14
N TRP A 63 -15.62 -9.81 -12.13
CA TRP A 63 -15.51 -11.25 -12.24
C TRP A 63 -16.88 -11.92 -12.03
N ASP A 64 -16.90 -13.25 -12.05
CA ASP A 64 -18.10 -14.06 -11.91
C ASP A 64 -18.94 -13.68 -10.69
N LYS A 65 -20.28 -13.76 -10.84
CA LYS A 65 -21.27 -13.50 -9.79
C LYS A 65 -21.13 -12.14 -9.09
N GLY A 66 -20.60 -11.12 -9.79
CA GLY A 66 -20.47 -9.77 -9.25
C GLY A 66 -19.27 -9.57 -8.32
N GLN A 67 -18.38 -10.56 -8.22
CA GLN A 67 -17.12 -10.42 -7.50
C GLN A 67 -16.18 -9.47 -8.24
N ILE A 68 -15.31 -8.77 -7.51
CA ILE A 68 -14.27 -7.92 -8.10
C ILE A 68 -12.93 -8.62 -7.96
N LYS A 69 -12.29 -8.93 -9.07
CA LYS A 69 -10.92 -9.43 -9.10
C LYS A 69 -9.96 -8.26 -9.15
N LEU A 70 -9.03 -8.22 -8.21
CA LEU A 70 -7.92 -7.28 -8.18
C LEU A 70 -6.72 -7.89 -8.91
N TYR A 71 -6.05 -7.10 -9.74
CA TYR A 71 -4.84 -7.52 -10.45
C TYR A 71 -3.73 -6.46 -10.34
N CYS A 72 -2.50 -6.88 -10.07
CA CYS A 72 -1.33 -6.02 -10.05
C CYS A 72 -0.54 -6.16 -11.35
N SER A 73 -0.39 -5.06 -12.08
CA SER A 73 0.36 -5.01 -13.35
C SER A 73 1.88 -5.16 -13.21
N VAL A 74 2.42 -5.11 -11.98
CA VAL A 74 3.87 -5.14 -11.72
C VAL A 74 4.36 -6.53 -11.31
N CYS A 75 3.63 -7.19 -10.40
CA CYS A 75 4.06 -8.49 -9.85
C CYS A 75 3.07 -9.62 -10.13
N GLU A 76 2.04 -9.36 -10.93
CA GLU A 76 1.00 -10.32 -11.32
C GLU A 76 0.17 -10.89 -10.16
N ASN A 77 0.34 -10.33 -8.95
CA ASN A 77 -0.50 -10.63 -7.81
C ASN A 77 -1.98 -10.38 -8.17
N HIS A 78 -2.82 -11.33 -7.82
CA HIS A 78 -4.25 -11.22 -8.05
C HIS A 78 -5.03 -11.87 -6.93
N CYS A 79 -6.14 -11.25 -6.56
CA CYS A 79 -7.01 -11.69 -5.48
C CYS A 79 -8.43 -11.21 -5.71
N ILE A 80 -9.36 -11.63 -4.87
CA ILE A 80 -10.73 -11.12 -4.88
C ILE A 80 -10.82 -9.98 -3.85
N GLU A 81 -11.45 -8.88 -4.22
CA GLU A 81 -11.76 -7.79 -3.28
C GLU A 81 -12.69 -8.34 -2.19
N CYS A 82 -12.29 -8.22 -0.92
CA CYS A 82 -13.13 -8.64 0.20
C CYS A 82 -14.31 -7.67 0.31
N GLU A 83 -15.53 -8.18 0.40
CA GLU A 83 -16.67 -7.37 0.85
C GLU A 83 -16.40 -6.92 2.29
N GLN A 84 -16.44 -5.61 2.53
CA GLN A 84 -16.23 -4.99 3.85
C GLN A 84 -17.53 -4.93 4.64
#